data_AF-A0A1B6F3Q3-F1
#
_entry.id   AF-A0A1B6F3Q3-F1
#
_cell.length_a   1.000
_cell.length_b   1.000
_cell.length_c   1.000
_cell.angle_alpha   90.00
_cell.angle_beta   90.00
_cell.angle_gamma   90.00
#
_symmetry.space_group_name_H-M   'P 1'
#
loop_
_entity.id
_entity.type
_entity.pdbx_description
1 polymer ?
#
loop_
_entity_poly.entity_id
_entity_poly.type
_entity_poly.pdbx_seq_one_letter_code
_entity_poly.pdbx_strand_id
1 'polypeptide(L)'
;SIYLRSTTYWRIYRERFNYKFGRPQVDTCSKCEELKLKIRSPHLNEVAKRTAVAELLVHKRMSNKFYNALKHEKSPEGQREVNVLSLAFDYMKTVSLPKVPVQEL
;
A
#
# COMPACT_ATOMS: atom_id res chain seq x y z
N SER A 1 1.19 -33.68 -32.01
CA SER A 1 1.58 -32.94 -30.80
C SER A 1 2.03 -31.55 -31.21
N ILE A 2 1.23 -30.52 -30.94
CA ILE A 2 1.49 -29.15 -31.43
C ILE A 2 2.44 -28.47 -30.45
N TYR A 3 3.72 -28.41 -30.80
CA TYR A 3 4.68 -27.55 -30.13
C TYR A 3 4.33 -26.09 -30.43
N LEU A 4 3.57 -25.45 -29.55
CA LEU A 4 3.41 -24.00 -29.56
C LEU A 4 4.81 -23.40 -29.32
N ARG A 5 5.41 -22.83 -30.38
CA ARG A 5 6.61 -21.98 -30.26
C ARG A 5 6.39 -21.02 -29.10
N SER A 6 7.32 -21.02 -28.13
CA SER A 6 7.28 -20.18 -26.92
C SER A 6 6.87 -18.72 -27.20
N THR A 7 7.26 -18.19 -28.35
CA THR A 7 6.90 -16.85 -28.83
C THR A 7 5.41 -16.64 -29.08
N THR A 8 4.69 -17.65 -29.57
CA THR A 8 3.24 -17.59 -29.81
C THR A 8 2.46 -17.61 -28.50
N TYR A 9 2.86 -18.47 -27.56
CA TYR A 9 2.29 -18.49 -26.21
C TYR A 9 2.49 -17.14 -25.51
N TRP A 10 3.72 -16.61 -25.54
CA TRP A 10 4.05 -15.31 -24.95
C TRP A 10 3.24 -14.15 -25.55
N ARG A 11 3.07 -14.14 -26.88
CA ARG A 11 2.25 -13.14 -27.57
C ARG A 11 0.78 -13.22 -27.15
N ILE A 12 0.19 -14.41 -27.16
CA ILE A 12 -1.21 -14.62 -26.76
C ILE A 12 -1.41 -14.26 -25.28
N TYR A 13 -0.46 -14.62 -24.41
CA TYR A 13 -0.49 -14.25 -22.99
C TYR A 13 -0.51 -12.73 -22.81
N ARG A 14 0.41 -11.98 -23.44
CA ARG A 14 0.41 -10.51 -23.34
C ARG A 14 -0.79 -9.84 -23.98
N GLU A 15 -1.30 -10.36 -25.10
CA GLU A 15 -2.39 -9.70 -25.84
C GLU A 15 -3.77 -9.99 -25.23
N ARG A 16 -3.98 -11.20 -24.70
CA ARG A 16 -5.30 -11.66 -24.23
C ARG A 16 -5.41 -11.85 -22.73
N PHE A 17 -4.29 -12.12 -22.07
CA PHE A 17 -4.23 -12.54 -20.67
C PHE A 17 -3.20 -11.72 -19.91
N ASN A 18 -3.05 -10.43 -20.20
CA ASN A 18 -2.15 -9.51 -19.49
C ASN A 18 -2.62 -9.27 -18.04
N TYR A 19 -2.87 -10.35 -17.31
CA TYR A 19 -3.02 -10.42 -15.89
C TYR A 19 -1.73 -9.86 -15.33
N LYS A 20 -1.79 -8.58 -14.97
CA LYS A 20 -0.80 -8.03 -14.05
C LYS A 20 -0.83 -8.98 -12.85
N PHE A 21 0.29 -9.64 -12.56
CA PHE A 21 0.44 -10.33 -11.28
C PHE A 21 0.40 -9.25 -10.20
N GLY A 22 -0.81 -8.96 -9.78
CA GLY A 22 -1.17 -7.92 -8.86
C GLY A 22 -2.60 -8.25 -8.48
N ARG A 23 -2.80 -8.62 -7.21
CA ARG A 23 -4.14 -8.60 -6.64
C ARG A 23 -4.71 -7.21 -6.92
N PRO A 24 -6.03 -7.01 -7.08
CA PRO A 24 -6.60 -5.72 -6.73
C PRO A 24 -6.32 -5.59 -5.23
N GLN A 25 -5.14 -5.08 -4.89
CA GLN A 25 -4.82 -4.64 -3.56
C GLN A 25 -5.77 -3.48 -3.39
N VAL A 26 -6.89 -3.73 -2.73
CA VAL A 26 -7.72 -2.65 -2.25
C VAL A 26 -6.76 -1.88 -1.35
N ASP A 27 -6.26 -0.74 -1.84
CA ASP A 27 -5.28 0.14 -1.20
C ASP A 27 -5.93 0.87 0.00
N THR A 28 -6.70 0.14 0.79
CA THR A 28 -7.25 0.63 2.04
C THR A 28 -6.25 0.28 3.13
N CYS A 29 -5.69 1.32 3.74
CA CYS A 29 -4.87 1.17 4.93
C CYS A 29 -5.66 0.42 6.00
N SER A 30 -5.14 -0.71 6.47
CA SER A 30 -5.77 -1.54 7.49
C SER A 30 -6.09 -0.76 8.75
N LYS A 31 -5.22 0.17 9.16
CA LYS A 31 -5.45 1.06 10.29
C LYS A 31 -6.60 2.03 10.06
N CYS A 32 -6.71 2.59 8.85
CA CYS A 32 -7.84 3.44 8.48
C CYS A 32 -9.17 2.69 8.59
N GLU A 33 -9.21 1.44 8.11
CA GLU A 33 -10.42 0.61 8.19
C GLU A 33 -10.77 0.23 9.63
N GLU A 34 -9.77 -0.22 10.42
CA GLU A 34 -9.95 -0.53 11.85
C GLU A 34 -10.56 0.65 12.61
N LEU A 35 -10.03 1.87 12.40
CA LEU A 35 -10.51 3.07 13.09
C LEU A 35 -11.91 3.48 12.62
N LYS A 36 -12.21 3.39 11.32
CA LYS A 36 -13.57 3.64 10.80
C LYS A 36 -14.59 2.68 11.39
N LEU A 37 -14.23 1.40 11.54
CA LEU A 37 -15.09 0.40 12.18
C LEU A 37 -15.35 0.74 13.64
N LYS A 38 -14.32 1.13 14.40
CA LYS A 38 -14.47 1.60 15.79
C LYS A 38 -15.40 2.80 15.89
N ILE A 39 -15.27 3.79 15.00
CA ILE A 39 -16.12 4.99 15.01
C ILE A 39 -17.60 4.63 14.77
N ARG A 40 -17.88 3.66 13.89
CA ARG A 40 -19.23 3.21 13.54
C ARG A 40 -19.82 2.18 14.49
N SER A 41 -19.02 1.64 15.41
CA SER A 41 -19.47 0.58 16.32
C SER A 41 -20.53 1.10 17.29
N PRO A 42 -21.73 0.49 17.34
CA PRO A 42 -22.75 0.86 18.32
C PRO A 42 -22.38 0.42 19.75
N HIS A 43 -21.42 -0.50 19.89
CA HIS A 43 -21.02 -1.09 21.16
C HIS A 43 -19.90 -0.35 21.88
N LEU A 44 -19.34 0.71 21.26
CA LEU A 44 -18.28 1.52 21.87
C LEU A 44 -18.85 2.79 22.50
N ASN A 45 -18.28 3.16 23.65
CA ASN A 45 -18.61 4.41 24.32
C ASN A 45 -18.11 5.64 23.53
N GLU A 46 -18.67 6.81 23.83
CA GLU A 46 -18.37 8.05 23.12
C GLU A 46 -16.91 8.49 23.28
N VAL A 47 -16.28 8.19 24.42
CA VAL A 47 -14.86 8.49 24.64
C VAL A 47 -13.98 7.68 23.68
N ALA A 48 -14.21 6.37 23.57
CA ALA A 48 -13.48 5.48 22.66
C ALA A 48 -13.67 5.89 21.19
N LYS A 49 -14.89 6.31 20.81
CA LYS A 49 -15.15 6.84 19.46
C LYS A 49 -14.37 8.13 19.20
N ARG A 50 -14.35 9.08 20.14
CA ARG A 50 -13.57 10.32 20.02
C ARG A 50 -12.08 10.03 19.89
N THR A 51 -11.55 9.09 20.67
CA THR A 51 -10.16 8.64 20.54
C THR A 51 -9.90 8.07 19.14
N ALA A 52 -10.77 7.19 18.64
CA ALA A 52 -10.62 6.62 17.30
C ALA A 52 -10.68 7.69 16.19
N VAL A 53 -11.50 8.74 16.33
CA VAL A 53 -11.53 9.90 15.42
C VAL A 53 -10.20 10.66 15.47
N ALA A 54 -9.68 10.94 16.66
CA ALA A 54 -8.42 11.65 16.83
C ALA A 54 -7.24 10.86 16.22
N GLU A 55 -7.17 9.55 16.50
CA GLU A 55 -6.18 8.65 15.91
C GLU A 55 -6.26 8.62 14.38
N LEU A 56 -7.47 8.56 13.82
CA LEU A 56 -7.66 8.55 12.36
C LEU A 56 -7.18 9.86 11.72
N LEU A 57 -7.44 10.99 12.38
CA LEU A 57 -7.01 12.30 11.93
C LEU A 57 -5.49 12.44 11.97
N VAL A 58 -4.83 12.01 13.05
CA VAL A 58 -3.36 12.01 13.15
C VAL A 58 -2.75 11.12 12.08
N HIS A 59 -3.27 9.90 11.93
CA HIS A 59 -2.81 8.94 10.93
C HIS A 59 -2.87 9.52 9.51
N LYS A 60 -3.99 10.14 9.12
CA LYS A 60 -4.14 10.80 7.82
C LYS A 60 -3.19 11.99 7.64
N ARG A 61 -2.95 12.79 8.68
CA ARG A 61 -2.00 13.91 8.63
C ARG A 61 -0.57 13.43 8.42
N MET A 62 -0.16 12.36 9.09
CA MET A 62 1.17 11.76 8.90
C MET A 62 1.33 11.24 7.47
N SER A 63 0.34 10.50 6.97
CA SER A 63 0.32 10.00 5.59
C SER A 63 0.42 11.16 4.57
N ASN A 64 -0.38 12.21 4.75
CA ASN A 64 -0.33 13.39 3.89
C ASN A 64 1.04 14.08 3.91
N LYS A 65 1.69 14.18 5.07
CA LYS A 65 3.04 14.77 5.17
C LYS A 65 4.05 14.00 4.30
N PHE A 66 4.00 12.66 4.35
CA PHE A 66 4.86 11.81 3.51
C PHE A 66 4.57 12.02 2.02
N TYR A 67 3.29 11.98 1.60
CA TYR A 67 2.94 12.15 0.19
C TYR A 67 3.23 13.56 -0.32
N ASN A 68 3.11 14.58 0.52
CA ASN A 68 3.50 15.95 0.17
C ASN A 68 5.01 16.06 -0.06
N ALA A 69 5.84 15.43 0.78
CA ALA A 69 7.28 15.35 0.57
C ALA A 69 7.60 14.61 -0.73
N LEU A 70 6.96 13.45 -0.98
CA LEU A 70 7.15 12.70 -2.21
C LEU A 70 6.75 13.49 -3.46
N LYS A 71 5.72 14.34 -3.37
CA LYS A 71 5.31 15.24 -4.46
C LYS A 71 6.34 16.34 -4.70
N HIS A 72 6.94 16.87 -3.64
CA HIS A 72 8.01 17.88 -3.74
C HIS A 72 9.28 17.32 -4.38
N GLU A 73 9.72 16.13 -4.00
CA GLU A 73 10.88 15.47 -4.61
C GLU A 73 10.69 15.16 -6.10
N LYS A 74 9.44 15.09 -6.56
CA LYS A 74 9.08 14.90 -7.98
C LYS A 74 8.87 16.20 -8.74
N SER A 75 8.89 17.35 -8.05
CA SER A 75 8.70 18.65 -8.69
C SER A 75 10.00 19.14 -9.34
N PRO A 76 9.92 20.12 -10.25
CA PRO A 76 11.12 20.71 -10.88
C PRO A 76 12.13 21.24 -9.87
N GLU A 77 11.66 21.73 -8.72
CA GLU A 77 12.50 22.23 -7.63
C GLU A 77 13.25 21.10 -6.93
N GLY A 78 12.60 19.96 -6.68
CA GLY A 78 13.21 18.77 -6.07
C GLY A 78 14.17 18.03 -6.99
N GLN A 79 14.00 18.16 -8.30
CA GLN A 79 14.87 17.56 -9.33
C GLN A 79 15.95 18.50 -9.86
N ARG A 80 16.24 19.58 -9.14
CA ARG A 80 17.24 20.58 -9.56
C ARG A 80 18.63 19.97 -9.74
N GLU A 81 18.99 18.98 -8.92
CA GLU A 81 20.28 18.30 -9.02
C GLU A 81 20.18 17.03 -9.87
N VAL A 82 20.78 17.08 -11.06
CA VAL A 82 20.71 16.00 -12.08
C VAL A 82 21.33 14.69 -11.59
N ASN A 83 22.26 14.75 -10.64
CA ASN A 83 23.02 13.59 -10.15
C ASN A 83 22.53 13.09 -8.78
N VAL A 84 21.36 13.52 -8.32
CA VAL A 84 20.78 13.09 -7.04
C VAL A 84 19.56 12.21 -7.28
N LEU A 85 19.55 11.03 -6.66
CA LEU A 85 18.41 10.12 -6.66
C LEU A 85 17.69 10.20 -5.30
N SER A 86 16.43 10.64 -5.32
CA SER A 86 15.59 10.68 -4.13
C SER A 86 14.87 9.33 -3.92
N LEU A 87 15.06 8.72 -2.75
CA LEU A 87 14.44 7.45 -2.36
C LEU A 87 13.52 7.67 -1.15
N ALA A 88 12.29 7.18 -1.23
CA ALA A 88 11.31 7.28 -0.16
C ALA A 88 10.77 5.90 0.22
N PHE A 89 10.82 5.59 1.51
CA PHE A 89 10.32 4.33 2.08
C PHE A 89 9.18 4.62 3.04
N ASP A 90 7.99 4.06 2.77
CA ASP A 90 6.85 4.12 3.68
C ASP A 90 6.89 2.92 4.64
N TYR A 91 7.36 3.16 5.86
CA TYR A 91 7.40 2.15 6.93
C TYR A 91 6.02 1.88 7.57
N MET A 92 4.97 2.61 7.19
CA MET A 92 3.61 2.39 7.70
C MET A 92 2.88 1.26 6.97
N LYS A 93 3.35 0.83 5.79
CA LYS A 93 2.90 -0.43 5.18
C LYS A 93 3.64 -1.57 5.84
N THR A 94 2.99 -2.22 6.82
CA THR A 94 3.50 -3.45 7.44
C THR A 94 3.70 -4.49 6.33
N VAL A 95 4.96 -4.71 5.92
CA VAL A 95 5.29 -5.92 5.17
C VAL A 95 5.04 -7.04 6.15
N SER A 96 3.98 -7.83 5.92
CA SER A 96 3.68 -8.96 6.79
C SER A 96 4.94 -9.80 6.91
N LEU A 97 5.42 -9.98 8.14
CA LEU A 97 6.56 -10.86 8.36
C LEU A 97 6.21 -12.24 7.78
N PRO A 98 7.14 -12.88 7.05
CA PRO A 98 6.92 -14.24 6.58
C PRO A 98 6.58 -15.13 7.78
N LYS A 99 5.46 -15.84 7.69
CA LYS A 99 5.08 -16.80 8.73
C LYS A 99 6.10 -17.93 8.70
N VAL A 100 7.05 -17.91 9.64
CA VAL A 100 7.97 -19.03 9.83
C VAL A 100 7.15 -20.18 10.42
N PRO A 101 7.10 -21.36 9.77
CA PRO A 101 6.43 -22.50 10.36
C PRO A 101 7.14 -22.86 11.67
N VAL A 102 6.39 -22.87 12.77
CA VAL A 102 6.87 -23.46 14.02
C VAL A 102 6.91 -24.96 13.77
N GLN A 103 8.10 -25.51 13.58
CA GLN A 103 8.31 -26.94 13.79
C GLN A 103 8.24 -27.14 15.29
N GLU A 104 7.22 -27.85 15.77
CA GLU A 104 7.18 -28.32 17.15
C GLU A 104 8.44 -29.17 17.38
N LEU A 105 9.23 -28.78 18.38
CA LEU A 105 10.42 -29.49 18.85
C LEU A 105 10.00 -30.55 19.87
#